data_AF-X1GU94-F1
#
_entry.id   AF-X1GU94-F1
#
_cell.length_a   1.000
_cell.length_b   1.000
_cell.length_c   1.000
_cell.angle_alpha   90.00
_cell.angle_beta   90.00
_cell.angle_gamma   90.00
#
_symmetry.space_group_name_H-M   'P 1'
#
loop_
_entity.id
_entity.type
_entity.pdbx_description
1 polymer ?
#
loop_
_entity_poly.entity_id
_entity_poly.type
_entity_poly.pdbx_seq_one_letter_code
_entity_poly.pdbx_strand_id
1 'polypeptide(L)' 'MLSYELKAALYGLENCPFIKGFIVGLGGRDITDQHIIKGVYKAIEESEIGIISHKTDFIGLRLEELGDYDESEYFKGG' A
#
# COMPACT_ATOMS: atom_id res chain seq x y z
N MET A 1 -4.63 3.04 9.82
CA MET A 1 -5.79 3.40 10.65
C MET A 1 -7.09 3.28 9.83
N LEU A 2 -7.32 4.13 8.82
CA LEU A 2 -8.55 4.15 8.01
C LEU A 2 -8.98 2.79 7.40
N SER A 3 -8.10 2.09 6.69
CA SER A 3 -8.48 0.82 6.03
C SER A 3 -8.90 -0.27 7.02
N TYR A 4 -8.32 -0.28 8.22
CA TYR A 4 -8.66 -1.26 9.25
C TYR A 4 -10.02 -0.95 9.89
N GLU A 5 -10.29 0.33 10.17
CA GLU A 5 -11.59 0.78 10.66
C GLU A 5 -12.71 0.47 9.67
N LEU A 6 -12.47 0.65 8.36
CA LEU A 6 -13.42 0.27 7.32
C LEU A 6 -13.71 -1.23 7.32
N LYS A 7 -12.66 -2.08 7.44
CA LYS A 7 -12.83 -3.53 7.55
C LYS A 7 -13.62 -3.92 8.79
N ALA A 8 -13.37 -3.25 9.92
CA ALA A 8 -14.09 -3.49 11.17
C ALA A 8 -15.56 -3.03 11.09
N ALA A 9 -15.82 -1.88 10.45
CA ALA A 9 -17.18 -1.35 10.27
C ALA A 9 -18.05 -2.24 9.36
N LEU A 10 -17.44 -2.90 8.39
CA LEU A 10 -18.09 -3.82 7.47
C LEU A 10 -18.01 -5.28 7.93
N TYR A 11 -17.40 -5.53 9.09
CA TYR A 11 -17.27 -6.86 9.66
C TYR A 11 -18.65 -7.40 10.05
N GLY A 12 -18.99 -8.59 9.56
CA GLY A 12 -20.25 -9.27 9.88
C GLY A 12 -21.38 -9.07 8.85
N LEU A 13 -21.14 -8.34 7.75
CA LEU A 13 -22.04 -8.36 6.61
C LEU A 13 -22.08 -9.76 5.97
N GLU A 14 -23.29 -10.22 5.62
CA GLU A 14 -23.52 -11.51 4.95
C GLU A 14 -22.73 -11.59 3.64
N ASN A 15 -22.66 -10.47 2.90
CA ASN A 15 -21.84 -10.30 1.71
C ASN A 15 -20.76 -9.25 1.99
N CYS A 16 -19.73 -9.63 2.76
CA CYS A 16 -18.60 -8.76 3.06
C CYS A 16 -17.83 -8.41 1.77
N PRO A 17 -17.65 -7.12 1.43
CA PRO A 17 -16.93 -6.74 0.23
C PRO A 17 -15.42 -7.03 0.37
N PHE A 18 -14.76 -7.22 -0.76
CA PHE A 18 -13.30 -7.23 -0.80
C PHE A 18 -12.75 -5.82 -0.55
N ILE A 19 -11.87 -5.67 0.44
CA ILE A 19 -11.31 -4.38 0.85
C ILE A 19 -9.79 -4.44 0.82
N LYS A 20 -9.14 -3.76 -0.13
CA LYS A 20 -7.68 -3.65 -0.20
C LYS A 20 -7.19 -2.30 0.31
N GLY A 21 -6.19 -2.32 1.18
CA GLY A 21 -5.57 -1.11 1.72
C GLY A 21 -4.29 -0.75 0.97
N PHE A 22 -4.12 0.53 0.67
CA PHE A 22 -2.91 1.09 0.09
C PHE A 22 -2.39 2.26 0.93
N ILE A 23 -1.08 2.37 1.07
CA ILE A 23 -0.37 3.53 1.61
C ILE A 23 0.35 4.21 0.45
N VAL A 24 0.09 5.51 0.28
CA VAL A 24 0.66 6.38 -0.76
C VAL A 24 1.24 7.65 -0.11
N GLY A 25 2.17 8.32 -0.81
CA GLY A 25 2.71 9.60 -0.36
C GLY A 25 3.59 9.51 0.90
N LEU A 26 4.16 8.34 1.18
CA LEU A 26 5.04 8.15 2.34
C LEU A 26 6.22 9.13 2.29
N GLY A 27 6.47 9.82 3.40
CA GLY A 27 7.55 10.82 3.48
C GLY A 27 7.24 12.13 2.75
N GLY A 28 5.96 12.45 2.49
CA GLY A 28 5.57 13.67 1.78
C GLY A 28 5.79 13.62 0.27
N ARG A 29 5.96 12.41 -0.29
CA ARG A 29 6.09 12.20 -1.74
C ARG A 29 4.78 12.52 -2.45
N ASP A 30 4.90 13.01 -3.69
CA ASP A 30 3.75 13.29 -4.54
C ASP A 30 2.90 12.04 -4.82
N ILE A 31 1.59 12.24 -4.85
CA ILE A 31 0.60 11.22 -5.22
C ILE A 31 0.13 11.52 -6.63
N THR A 32 0.49 10.65 -7.57
CA THR A 32 0.10 10.77 -8.98
C THR A 32 -1.16 9.95 -9.28
N ASP A 33 -1.82 10.29 -10.38
CA ASP A 33 -2.90 9.50 -10.99
C ASP A 33 -2.46 8.04 -11.24
N GLN A 34 -1.21 7.83 -11.68
CA GLN A 34 -0.64 6.50 -11.91
C GLN A 34 -0.60 5.65 -10.65
N HIS A 35 -0.33 6.25 -9.48
CA HIS A 35 -0.39 5.51 -8.20
C HIS A 35 -1.80 5.01 -7.90
N ILE A 36 -2.82 5.82 -8.18
CA ILE A 36 -4.22 5.48 -7.96
C ILE A 36 -4.63 4.37 -8.94
N ILE A 37 -4.35 4.55 -10.23
CA ILE A 37 -4.66 3.57 -11.30
C ILE A 37 -4.04 2.20 -10.96
N LYS A 38 -2.77 2.18 -10.55
CA LYS A 38 -2.08 0.95 -10.15
C LYS A 38 -2.75 0.28 -8.95
N GLY A 39 -3.15 1.05 -7.95
CA GLY A 39 -3.85 0.53 -6.77
C GLY A 39 -5.20 -0.11 -7.14
N VAL A 40 -5.98 0.54 -8.00
CA VAL A 40 -7.29 0.04 -8.43
C VAL A 40 -7.16 -1.26 -9.21
N TYR A 41 -6.30 -1.32 -10.24
CA TYR A 41 -6.12 -2.56 -11.01
C TYR A 41 -5.65 -3.72 -10.15
N LYS A 42 -4.71 -3.46 -9.22
CA LYS A 42 -4.26 -4.48 -8.28
C LYS A 42 -5.37 -4.99 -7.37
N ALA A 43 -6.22 -4.10 -6.88
CA ALA A 43 -7.36 -4.50 -6.04
C ALA A 43 -8.37 -5.36 -6.81
N ILE A 44 -8.62 -5.05 -8.10
CA ILE A 44 -9.49 -5.86 -8.97
C ILE A 44 -8.90 -7.25 -9.16
N GLU A 45 -7.62 -7.33 -9.56
CA GLU A 45 -6.92 -8.60 -9.79
C GLU A 45 -6.93 -9.46 -8.52
N GLU A 46 -6.55 -8.90 -7.37
CA GLU A 46 -6.53 -9.63 -6.09
C GLU A 46 -7.92 -10.08 -5.63
N SER A 47 -8.96 -9.31 -5.95
CA SER A 47 -10.35 -9.68 -5.67
C SER A 47 -10.80 -10.88 -6.50
N GLU A 48 -10.40 -10.95 -7.77
CA GLU A 48 -10.78 -12.04 -8.69
C GLU A 48 -10.14 -13.38 -8.29
N ILE A 49 -8.90 -13.35 -7.81
CA ILE A 49 -8.15 -14.55 -7.39
C ILE A 49 -8.38 -14.96 -5.94
N GLY A 50 -9.22 -14.21 -5.20
CA GLY A 50 -9.62 -14.57 -3.83
C GLY A 50 -8.51 -14.44 -2.79
N ILE A 51 -7.51 -13.57 -3.01
CA ILE A 51 -6.46 -13.31 -2.02
C ILE A 51 -7.08 -12.65 -0.79
N ILE A 52 -6.70 -13.09 0.40
CA ILE A 52 -7.14 -12.43 1.63
C ILE A 52 -6.30 -11.16 1.84
N SER A 53 -6.96 -10.00 1.84
CA SER A 53 -6.33 -8.66 1.82
C SER A 53 -5.73 -8.19 3.16
N HIS A 54 -5.26 -9.10 4.03
CA HIS A 54 -4.76 -8.71 5.35
C HIS A 54 -3.58 -7.73 5.29
N LYS A 55 -2.80 -7.76 4.20
CA LYS A 55 -1.66 -6.87 4.00
C LYS A 55 -2.05 -5.56 3.32
N THR A 56 -1.51 -4.47 3.85
CA THR A 56 -1.55 -3.16 3.22
C THR A 56 -0.35 -3.03 2.31
N ASP A 57 -0.58 -2.56 1.08
CA ASP A 57 0.48 -2.38 0.10
C ASP A 57 0.95 -0.93 0.05
N PHE A 58 2.23 -0.73 -0.23
CA PHE A 58 2.80 0.60 -0.39
C PHE A 58 2.97 0.90 -1.88
N ILE A 59 2.49 2.05 -2.33
CA ILE A 59 2.59 2.50 -3.71
C ILE A 59 3.40 3.79 -3.76
N GLY A 60 4.24 3.94 -4.79
CA GLY A 60 5.11 5.11 -4.97
C GLY A 60 6.39 5.08 -4.14
N LEU A 61 6.69 3.95 -3.50
CA LEU A 61 8.00 3.71 -2.90
C LEU A 61 8.98 3.28 -3.99
N ARG A 62 10.20 3.82 -3.92
CA ARG A 62 11.32 3.42 -4.76
C ARG A 62 12.19 2.42 -4.00
N LEU A 63 11.58 1.31 -3.56
CA LEU A 63 12.27 0.29 -2.77
C LEU A 63 13.44 -0.35 -3.54
N GLU A 64 13.34 -0.39 -4.87
CA GLU A 64 14.41 -0.84 -5.76
C GLU A 64 15.62 0.10 -5.76
N GLU A 65 15.44 1.41 -5.56
CA GLU A 65 16.55 2.38 -5.40
C GLU A 65 17.19 2.32 -4.01
N LEU A 66 16.51 1.74 -3.02
CA LEU A 66 17.02 1.52 -1.66
C LEU A 66 17.81 0.21 -1.51
N GLY A 67 17.89 -0.63 -2.54
CA GLY A 67 18.72 -1.85 -2.53
C GLY A 67 20.21 -1.54 -2.33
N ASP A 68 20.64 -0.35 -2.77
CA ASP A 68 22.01 0.17 -2.63
C ASP A 68 22.20 1.05 -1.38
N TYR A 69 21.27 1.00 -0.42
CA TYR A 69 21.35 1.75 0.83
C TYR A 69 22.42 1.16 1.76
N ASP A 70 23.59 1.81 1.82
CA ASP A 70 24.61 1.59 2.84
C ASP A 70 24.57 2.73 3.88
N GLU A 71 24.16 2.40 5.10
CA GLU A 71 24.14 3.32 6.25
C GLU A 71 25.51 3.97 6.49
N SER A 72 26.61 3.31 6.10
CA SER A 72 27.98 3.77 6.34
C SER A 72 28.40 5.00 5.50
N GLU A 73 27.67 5.32 4.42
CA GLU A 73 27.99 6.46 3.55
C GLU A 73 27.45 7.80 4.06
N TYR A 74 26.34 7.82 4.80
CA TYR A 74 25.66 9.06 5.21
C TYR A 74 26.12 9.61 6.57
N PHE A 75 26.71 8.79 7.44
CA PHE A 75 27.21 9.24 8.75
C PHE A 75 28.67 9.71 8.74
N LYS A 76 29.31 9.84 7.57
CA LYS A 76 30.72 10.28 7.46
C LYS A 76 30.95 11.80 7.56
N GLY A 77 29.92 12.59 7.89
CA GLY A 77 30.03 14.04 8.10
C GLY A 77 29.72 14.45 9.54
N GLY A 78 30.70 14.29 10.43
CA GLY A 78 30.72 14.83 11.80
C GLY A 78 32.08 15.43 12.11
#